data_AF-A0A4R2NQH8-F1
#
_entry.id   AF-A0A4R2NQH8-F1
#
_cell.length_a   1.000
_cell.length_b   1.000
_cell.length_c   1.000
_cell.angle_alpha   90.00
_cell.angle_beta   90.00
_cell.angle_gamma   90.00
#
_symmetry.space_group_name_H-M   'P 1'
#
loop_
_entity.id
_entity.type
_entity.pdbx_description
1 polymer ?
#
loop_
_entity_poly.entity_id
_entity_poly.type
_entity_poly.pdbx_seq_one_letter_code
_entity_poly.pdbx_strand_id
1 'polypeptide(L)' 'MKNLKNLEGVKILSKNELSKIEGAAFYNRPYCGGPRQCCIRTQQGFEFCDYGYCMGNGQCIWA' A
#
# COMPACT_ATOMS: atom_id res chain seq x y z
N MET A 1 -8.38 1.92 -20.54
CA MET A 1 -8.12 3.15 -19.75
C MET A 1 -7.71 4.27 -20.69
N LYS A 2 -8.65 5.04 -21.25
CA LYS A 2 -8.33 6.03 -22.31
C LYS A 2 -8.47 7.51 -21.91
N ASN A 3 -9.09 7.88 -20.79
CA ASN A 3 -9.55 9.28 -20.61
C ASN A 3 -9.05 10.01 -19.34
N LEU A 4 -8.01 9.55 -18.64
CA LEU A 4 -7.41 10.31 -17.52
C LEU A 4 -6.25 11.24 -17.95
N LYS A 5 -5.92 11.30 -19.24
CA LYS A 5 -4.67 11.93 -19.73
C LYS A 5 -4.65 13.47 -19.72
N ASN A 6 -5.77 14.16 -19.47
CA ASN A 6 -5.89 15.61 -19.62
C ASN A 6 -6.53 16.32 -18.40
N LEU A 7 -6.20 15.90 -17.18
CA LEU A 7 -6.52 16.72 -16.00
C LEU A 7 -5.37 17.70 -15.76
N GLU A 8 -5.62 19.00 -15.91
CA GLU A 8 -4.66 20.05 -15.57
C GLU A 8 -4.26 19.91 -14.08
N GLY A 9 -2.95 19.84 -13.81
CA GLY A 9 -2.41 19.63 -12.46
C GLY A 9 -2.16 18.16 -12.06
N VAL A 10 -2.54 17.18 -12.88
CA VAL A 10 -2.29 15.76 -12.59
C VAL A 10 -1.15 15.21 -13.45
N LYS A 11 0.03 14.98 -12.85
CA LYS A 11 1.16 14.32 -13.51
C LYS A 11 1.06 12.81 -13.31
N ILE A 12 0.84 12.06 -14.40
CA ILE A 12 0.96 10.59 -14.38
C ILE A 12 2.46 10.26 -14.33
N LEU A 13 2.91 9.74 -13.20
CA LEU A 13 4.29 9.33 -13.01
C LEU A 13 4.56 7.99 -13.70
N SER A 14 5.71 7.89 -14.36
CA SER A 14 6.24 6.60 -14.82
C SER A 14 6.61 5.70 -13.63
N LYS A 15 6.70 4.39 -13.83
CA LYS A 15 7.06 3.43 -12.76
C LYS A 15 8.38 3.81 -12.05
N ASN A 16 9.34 4.34 -12.81
CA ASN A 16 10.65 4.76 -12.29
C ASN A 16 10.61 6.08 -11.52
N GLU A 17 9.65 6.96 -11.84
CA GLU A 17 9.41 8.17 -11.05
C GLU A 17 8.65 7.83 -9.77
N LEU A 18 7.69 6.89 -9.85
CA LEU A 18 6.96 6.39 -8.69
C LEU A 18 7.91 5.77 -7.66
N SER A 19 8.90 4.97 -8.09
CA SER A 19 9.88 4.34 -7.19
C SER A 19 10.81 5.33 -6.48
N LYS A 20 10.86 6.59 -6.93
CA LYS A 20 11.66 7.66 -6.31
C LYS A 20 10.88 8.47 -5.28
N ILE A 21 9.57 8.26 -5.16
CA ILE A 21 8.76 8.89 -4.12
C ILE A 21 9.07 8.19 -2.79
N GLU A 22 9.45 8.96 -1.78
CA GLU A 22 9.59 8.45 -0.41
C GLU A 22 8.24 7.86 0.04
N GLY A 23 8.24 6.56 0.39
CA GLY A 23 7.02 5.80 0.70
C GLY A 23 6.51 4.87 -0.41
N ALA A 24 7.07 4.93 -1.63
CA ALA A 24 6.74 3.99 -2.71
C ALA A 24 7.27 2.57 -2.49
N ALA A 25 8.15 2.40 -1.52
CA ALA A 25 8.67 1.10 -1.16
C ALA A 25 7.56 0.27 -0.50
N PHE A 26 7.27 -0.90 -1.09
CA PHE A 26 6.21 -1.85 -0.72
C PHE A 26 6.30 -2.42 0.72
N TYR A 27 7.13 -1.86 1.60
CA TYR A 27 7.25 -2.24 3.02
C TYR A 27 5.95 -2.04 3.79
N ASN A 28 5.10 -1.11 3.34
CA ASN A 28 3.79 -0.86 3.94
C ASN A 28 2.67 -1.77 3.40
N ARG A 29 2.99 -2.90 2.76
CA ARG A 29 1.94 -3.82 2.30
C ARG A 29 1.30 -4.47 3.54
N PRO A 30 -0.02 -4.31 3.74
CA PRO A 30 -0.69 -4.93 4.87
C PRO A 30 -0.61 -6.45 4.75
N TYR A 31 -0.19 -7.10 5.83
CA TYR A 31 -0.19 -8.55 5.96
C TYR A 31 -1.06 -8.96 7.14
N CYS A 32 -1.36 -10.25 7.20
CA CYS A 32 -2.12 -10.84 8.29
C CYS A 32 -1.24 -11.07 9.52
N GLY A 33 -1.44 -10.26 10.56
CA GLY A 33 -0.77 -10.46 11.87
C GLY A 33 -1.49 -11.45 12.79
N GLY A 34 -2.72 -11.84 12.44
CA GLY A 34 -3.55 -12.75 13.23
C GLY A 34 -4.99 -12.78 12.72
N PRO A 35 -5.89 -13.52 13.39
CA PRO A 35 -7.30 -13.55 13.04
C PRO A 35 -7.91 -12.14 13.11
N ARG A 36 -8.44 -11.67 11.98
CA ARG A 36 -9.05 -10.34 11.83
C ARG A 36 -8.14 -9.14 12.13
N GLN A 37 -6.84 -9.30 11.88
CA GLN A 37 -5.85 -8.26 12.15
C GLN A 37 -4.94 -8.04 10.95
N CYS A 38 -4.94 -6.82 10.44
CA CYS A 38 -4.01 -6.35 9.43
C CYS A 38 -2.86 -5.61 10.10
N CYS A 39 -1.64 -5.84 9.62
CA CYS A 39 -0.45 -5.18 10.12
C CYS A 39 0.39 -4.61 8.98
N ILE A 40 1.06 -3.50 9.22
CA ILE A 40 2.10 -2.95 8.35
C ILE A 40 3.38 -2.76 9.16
N ARG A 41 4.53 -2.98 8.52
CA ARG A 41 5.82 -2.71 9.12
C ARG A 41 6.46 -1.52 8.42
N THR A 42 6.74 -0.47 9.17
CA THR A 42 7.44 0.69 8.65
C THR A 42 8.90 0.33 8.36
N GLN A 43 9.58 1.13 7.53
CA GLN A 43 11.02 0.94 7.26
C GLN A 43 11.89 0.99 8.53
N GLN A 44 11.40 1.63 9.59
CA GLN A 44 12.09 1.75 10.88
C GLN A 44 11.86 0.53 11.79
N GLY A 45 11.13 -0.50 11.31
CA GLY A 45 10.84 -1.72 12.07
C GLY A 45 9.64 -1.60 13.01
N PHE A 46 8.97 -0.45 13.07
CA PHE A 46 7.74 -0.29 13.83
C PHE A 46 6.59 -1.04 13.14
N GLU A 47 5.83 -1.79 13.92
CA GLU A 47 4.69 -2.57 13.44
C GLU A 47 3.40 -1.92 13.92
N PHE A 48 2.55 -1.52 12.98
CA PHE A 48 1.22 -1.01 13.27
C PHE A 48 0.19 -2.06 12.86
N CYS A 49 -0.66 -2.44 13.80
CA CYS A 49 -1.72 -3.40 13.56
C CYS A 49 -3.09 -2.83 13.95
N ASP A 50 -4.08 -3.12 13.13
CA ASP A 50 -5.47 -2.72 13.32
C ASP A 50 -6.42 -3.80 12.78
N TYR A 51 -7.70 -3.63 13.03
CA TYR A 51 -8.74 -4.54 12.61
C TYR A 51 -8.84 -4.61 11.07
N GLY A 52 -9.00 -5.83 10.55
CA GLY A 52 -9.17 -6.02 9.12
C GLY A 52 -9.43 -7.47 8.72
N TYR A 53 -9.54 -7.71 7.42
CA TYR A 53 -9.90 -9.00 6.85
C TYR A 53 -8.72 -9.63 6.09
N CYS A 54 -8.37 -10.84 6.51
CA CYS A 54 -7.34 -11.63 5.87
C CYS A 54 -7.87 -12.38 4.65
N MET A 55 -7.27 -12.11 3.50
CA MET A 55 -7.51 -12.83 2.25
C MET A 55 -6.60 -14.05 2.13
N GLY A 56 -7.05 -15.09 1.42
CA GLY A 56 -6.38 -16.40 1.32
C GLY A 56 -4.99 -16.41 0.69
N ASN A 57 -4.50 -15.27 0.19
CA ASN A 57 -3.15 -15.07 -0.35
C ASN A 57 -2.22 -14.30 0.62
N GLY A 58 -2.56 -14.24 1.90
CA GLY A 58 -1.80 -13.53 2.93
C GLY A 58 -1.90 -12.01 2.85
N GLN A 59 -2.71 -11.49 1.92
CA GLN A 59 -3.04 -10.07 1.85
C GLN A 59 -4.09 -9.74 2.90
N CYS A 60 -4.02 -8.53 3.43
CA CYS A 60 -4.99 -8.04 4.39
C CYS A 60 -5.66 -6.77 3.87
N ILE A 61 -6.97 -6.67 4.06
CA ILE A 61 -7.79 -5.49 3.75
C ILE A 61 -8.25 -4.88 5.06
N TRP A 62 -7.89 -3.63 5.30
CA TRP A 62 -8.38 -2.87 6.45
C TRP A 62 -9.90 -2.76 6.41
N ALA A 63 -10.56 -2.89 7.57
CA ALA A 63 -12.00 -2.83 7.72
C ALA A 63 -12.50 -1.42 8.06
#